data_AF-A0A2J7PJN1-F1
#
_entry.id   AF-A0A2J7PJN1-F1
#
_cell.length_a   1.000
_cell.length_b   1.000
_cell.length_c   1.000
_cell.angle_alpha   90.00
_cell.angle_beta   90.00
_cell.angle_gamma   90.00
#
_symmetry.space_group_name_H-M   'P 1'
#
loop_
_entity.id
_entity.type
_entity.pdbx_description
1 polymer ?
#
loop_
_entity_poly.entity_id
_entity_poly.type
_entity_poly.pdbx_seq_one_letter_code
_entity_poly.pdbx_strand_id
1 'polypeptide(L)'
;MKTALLLLVTLRAALMAPRKLPHVPDVVFPPVPDDARLSSEHLRLLLETNQDPEVQPGLFQGDMALTNEMYDFWRVGLRWDVMPERMWQNSTVHYVISPLYDTSEYVTIYNAILTLNFLTCIKFVPWDGKADDFLLIWPVKYPHGCWSYVGRFGGPQIVSLQPPDEQGPNCLGDEGRSIHELLHALGIFHEQSRADRDNFVDIHPENIIPEFQVNFNKESLENTTYSFEYDYGSIMHYGQYYFREANGKMLAVIISVMLASVGSARYVPYVPEVLHPPVPQEARLNADDVRRLDEMGQDPEVTPGLFQGDLALTDEMYDYWRIGIRWDVMPQRMWPNGTVPYVISPLYDTPDYVTIYKAIITLNSMTCIRFVPWNGKDKDYLLIWPVKQPKGCWSYVGRFGGPQIVSLQPPDKNGPNCLGGEGRSIHELLHALGIFHEQSRADRDMYVDVKFENIIPEYRNNFNKQSLENTTYNFEYDYDSIMHYGQYFFSKTRGQPTIIPKKENVKLGQRKAISKTDCLKINDLYGCLSKSVYHNRK
;
A
#
# COMPACT_ATOMS: atom_id res chain seq x y z
N MET A 1 14.48 24.97 0.25
CA MET A 1 15.89 25.02 0.74
C MET A 1 16.06 24.65 2.20
N LYS A 2 15.20 25.08 3.15
CA LYS A 2 15.35 24.74 4.58
C LYS A 2 15.12 23.25 4.92
N THR A 3 14.27 22.54 4.18
CA THR A 3 13.98 21.11 4.37
C THR A 3 15.10 20.19 3.85
N ALA A 4 15.72 20.54 2.72
CA ALA A 4 16.88 19.81 2.18
C ALA A 4 18.12 19.97 3.08
N LEU A 5 18.28 21.14 3.71
CA LEU A 5 19.35 21.38 4.67
C LEU A 5 19.12 20.59 5.97
N LEU A 6 17.86 20.42 6.41
CA LEU A 6 17.53 19.60 7.57
C LEU A 6 17.85 18.12 7.31
N LEU A 7 17.51 17.60 6.11
CA LEU A 7 17.82 16.24 5.68
C LEU A 7 19.33 15.96 5.60
N LEU A 8 20.11 16.92 5.08
CA LEU A 8 21.57 16.82 5.00
C LEU A 8 22.25 16.96 6.37
N VAL A 9 21.69 17.75 7.28
CA VAL A 9 22.20 17.90 8.65
C VAL A 9 21.85 16.69 9.51
N THR A 10 20.68 16.06 9.31
CA THR A 10 20.31 14.80 9.98
C THR A 10 21.06 13.60 9.42
N LEU A 11 21.32 13.53 8.10
CA LEU A 11 22.20 12.50 7.53
C LEU A 11 23.62 12.60 8.08
N ARG A 12 24.15 13.83 8.19
CA ARG A 12 25.48 14.06 8.81
C ARG A 12 25.50 13.69 10.29
N ALA A 13 24.43 13.96 11.03
CA ALA A 13 24.32 13.57 12.44
C ALA A 13 24.22 12.04 12.61
N ALA A 14 23.51 11.33 11.71
CA ALA A 14 23.43 9.87 11.67
C ALA A 14 24.77 9.22 11.30
N LEU A 15 25.55 9.85 10.41
CA LEU A 15 26.90 9.39 9.99
C LEU A 15 28.01 9.75 10.99
N MET A 16 27.75 10.61 11.98
CA MET A 16 28.74 11.13 12.95
C MET A 16 28.49 10.67 14.40
N ALA A 17 27.92 9.48 14.62
CA ALA A 17 27.84 8.92 15.97
C ALA A 17 29.03 7.98 16.27
N PRO A 18 30.15 8.45 16.85
CA PRO A 18 31.12 7.56 17.48
C PRO A 18 30.77 7.44 18.95
N ARG A 19 30.02 6.41 19.33
CA ARG A 19 30.09 5.83 20.67
C ARG A 19 30.01 4.32 20.50
N LYS A 20 31.01 3.61 21.03
CA LYS A 20 31.07 2.15 21.03
C LYS A 20 29.66 1.58 21.20
N LEU A 21 29.12 1.00 20.13
CA LEU A 21 27.94 0.16 20.25
C LEU A 21 28.27 -0.88 21.34
N PRO A 22 27.36 -1.14 22.30
CA PRO A 22 27.58 -2.23 23.24
C PRO A 22 27.85 -3.50 22.42
N HIS A 23 28.72 -4.38 22.92
CA HIS A 23 28.97 -5.67 22.29
C HIS A 23 27.62 -6.39 22.17
N VAL A 24 27.09 -6.47 20.95
CA VAL A 24 25.94 -7.31 20.64
C VAL A 24 26.49 -8.73 20.72
N PRO A 25 26.02 -9.58 21.66
CA PRO A 25 26.56 -10.92 21.80
C PRO A 25 26.34 -11.68 20.49
N ASP A 26 27.38 -12.39 20.03
CA ASP A 26 27.23 -13.35 18.96
C ASP A 26 26.30 -14.45 19.46
N VAL A 27 25.11 -14.52 18.88
CA VAL A 27 24.10 -15.56 19.08
C VAL A 27 23.39 -15.52 20.44
N VAL A 28 22.23 -14.85 20.47
CA VAL A 28 21.16 -15.21 21.42
C VAL A 28 20.08 -15.85 20.58
N PHE A 29 20.00 -17.18 20.60
CA PHE A 29 18.77 -17.86 20.17
C PHE A 29 17.63 -17.22 20.94
N PRO A 30 16.55 -16.74 20.30
CA PRO A 30 15.34 -16.47 21.04
C PRO A 30 14.94 -17.78 21.74
N PRO A 31 14.67 -17.78 23.07
CA PRO A 31 14.35 -19.01 23.77
C PRO A 31 12.99 -19.54 23.32
N VAL A 32 13.00 -20.44 22.34
CA VAL A 32 11.80 -21.11 21.82
C VAL A 32 11.32 -22.17 22.83
N PRO A 33 10.02 -22.19 23.17
CA PRO A 33 9.38 -23.25 23.96
C PRO A 33 9.67 -24.64 23.42
N ASP A 34 9.84 -25.64 24.28
CA ASP A 34 10.26 -26.99 23.89
C ASP A 34 9.30 -27.68 22.90
N ASP A 35 8.02 -27.31 22.91
CA ASP A 35 6.98 -27.80 21.99
C ASP A 35 6.94 -27.05 20.64
N ALA A 36 7.53 -25.86 20.57
CA ALA A 36 7.74 -25.10 19.34
C ALA A 36 9.15 -25.32 18.74
N ARG A 37 10.02 -26.08 19.42
CA ARG A 37 11.35 -26.47 18.90
C ARG A 37 11.19 -27.50 17.78
N LEU A 38 11.55 -27.08 16.57
CA LEU A 38 11.51 -27.93 15.39
C LEU A 38 12.64 -28.97 15.42
N SER A 39 12.30 -30.22 15.08
CA SER A 39 13.30 -31.24 14.79
C SER A 39 14.09 -30.89 13.53
N SER A 40 15.29 -31.46 13.35
CA SER A 40 16.07 -31.28 12.13
C SER A 40 15.33 -31.71 10.85
N GLU A 41 14.34 -32.62 10.97
CA GLU A 41 13.46 -33.00 9.86
C GLU A 41 12.41 -31.93 9.55
N HIS A 42 11.82 -31.29 10.56
CA HIS A 42 10.83 -30.21 10.36
C HIS A 42 11.47 -28.94 9.77
N LEU A 43 12.71 -28.62 10.17
CA LEU A 43 13.49 -27.53 9.59
C LEU A 43 13.71 -27.75 8.08
N ARG A 44 14.01 -28.99 7.70
CA ARG A 44 14.23 -29.38 6.31
C ARG A 44 12.94 -29.31 5.50
N LEU A 45 11.79 -29.68 6.08
CA LEU A 45 10.48 -29.60 5.43
C LEU A 45 10.08 -28.16 5.08
N LEU A 46 10.35 -27.18 5.96
CA LEU A 46 10.11 -25.76 5.65
C LEU A 46 11.01 -25.23 4.52
N LEU A 47 12.28 -25.62 4.52
CA LEU A 47 13.24 -25.24 3.47
C LEU A 47 12.89 -25.86 2.11
N GLU A 48 12.36 -27.08 2.09
CA GLU A 48 11.96 -27.78 0.86
C GLU A 48 10.62 -27.28 0.27
N THR A 49 9.78 -26.58 1.05
CA THR A 49 8.42 -26.18 0.64
C THR A 49 8.31 -24.75 0.09
N ASN A 50 9.42 -24.02 -0.07
CA ASN A 50 9.48 -22.66 -0.64
C ASN A 50 8.43 -21.72 -0.01
N GLN A 51 8.44 -21.66 1.33
CA GLN A 51 7.55 -20.83 2.14
C GLN A 51 7.82 -19.33 1.95
N ASP A 52 6.87 -18.52 2.43
CA ASP A 52 7.07 -17.08 2.50
C ASP A 52 8.29 -16.74 3.38
N PRO A 53 9.07 -15.72 2.98
CA PRO A 53 10.07 -15.04 3.78
C PRO A 53 9.81 -14.81 5.28
N GLU A 54 8.56 -14.56 5.69
CA GLU A 54 8.18 -14.34 7.09
C GLU A 54 8.04 -15.66 7.87
N VAL A 55 7.95 -16.80 7.17
CA VAL A 55 7.86 -18.13 7.81
C VAL A 55 9.25 -18.68 8.07
N GLN A 56 9.84 -18.33 9.21
CA GLN A 56 11.16 -18.79 9.61
C GLN A 56 11.13 -20.05 10.50
N PRO A 57 12.08 -20.98 10.28
CA PRO A 57 12.17 -22.17 11.09
C PRO A 57 12.50 -21.84 12.55
N GLY A 58 11.70 -22.36 13.48
CA GLY A 58 11.94 -22.25 14.91
C GLY A 58 11.43 -20.96 15.55
N LEU A 59 10.64 -20.16 14.85
CA LEU A 59 9.93 -19.03 15.44
C LEU A 59 8.45 -19.35 15.62
N PHE A 60 7.84 -18.78 16.65
CA PHE A 60 6.41 -18.93 16.86
C PHE A 60 5.67 -18.17 15.76
N GLN A 61 4.68 -18.81 15.15
CA GLN A 61 3.91 -18.24 14.04
C GLN A 61 4.71 -17.82 12.80
N GLY A 62 6.01 -18.12 12.74
CA GLY A 62 6.89 -17.88 11.60
C GLY A 62 7.92 -16.78 11.86
N ASP A 63 7.57 -15.73 12.57
CA ASP A 63 8.32 -14.47 12.68
C ASP A 63 8.40 -13.94 14.13
N MET A 64 7.69 -14.56 15.08
CA MET A 64 7.70 -14.11 16.47
C MET A 64 8.70 -14.88 17.33
N ALA A 65 9.69 -14.16 17.83
CA ALA A 65 10.59 -14.61 18.87
C ALA A 65 9.91 -14.46 20.25
N LEU A 66 9.38 -15.57 20.79
CA LEU A 66 8.78 -15.61 22.12
C LEU A 66 9.75 -16.15 23.17
N THR A 67 9.43 -15.88 24.43
CA THR A 67 10.04 -16.58 25.59
C THR A 67 9.06 -17.59 26.16
N ASN A 68 9.54 -18.58 26.92
CA ASN A 68 8.65 -19.57 27.55
C ASN A 68 7.52 -18.93 28.36
N GLU A 69 7.83 -17.90 29.14
CA GLU A 69 6.83 -17.12 29.89
C GLU A 69 5.79 -16.52 28.92
N MET A 70 6.24 -15.77 27.92
CA MET A 70 5.35 -15.19 26.91
C MET A 70 4.54 -16.25 26.17
N TYR A 71 5.09 -17.45 25.96
CA TYR A 71 4.40 -18.53 25.29
C TYR A 71 3.30 -19.17 26.15
N ASP A 72 3.54 -19.32 27.44
CA ASP A 72 2.52 -19.82 28.36
C ASP A 72 1.37 -18.81 28.50
N PHE A 73 1.70 -17.51 28.41
CA PHE A 73 0.73 -16.42 28.55
C PHE A 73 0.08 -15.95 27.23
N TRP A 74 0.63 -16.23 26.05
CA TRP A 74 0.02 -15.73 24.80
C TRP A 74 -1.39 -16.28 24.59
N ARG A 75 -1.68 -17.51 25.08
CA ARG A 75 -3.00 -18.14 24.98
C ARG A 75 -4.06 -17.43 25.84
N VAL A 76 -3.65 -16.74 26.91
CA VAL A 76 -4.54 -15.84 27.68
C VAL A 76 -4.58 -14.42 27.09
N GLY A 77 -3.81 -14.20 26.02
CA GLY A 77 -3.76 -12.98 25.24
C GLY A 77 -2.96 -11.88 25.95
N LEU A 78 -2.25 -11.04 25.17
CA LEU A 78 -1.43 -9.96 25.73
C LEU A 78 -2.30 -8.89 26.40
N ARG A 79 -2.61 -9.14 27.66
CA ARG A 79 -3.22 -8.20 28.59
C ARG A 79 -2.09 -7.35 29.15
N TRP A 80 -1.94 -6.13 28.64
CA TRP A 80 -0.97 -5.17 29.22
C TRP A 80 -1.27 -4.81 30.68
N ASP A 81 -2.49 -5.07 31.14
CA ASP A 81 -2.88 -5.03 32.55
C ASP A 81 -2.34 -6.24 33.36
N VAL A 82 -1.96 -7.33 32.69
CA VAL A 82 -1.33 -8.53 33.29
C VAL A 82 0.19 -8.49 33.16
N MET A 83 0.71 -7.99 32.04
CA MET A 83 2.15 -7.81 31.77
C MET A 83 2.52 -6.36 31.39
N PRO A 84 2.30 -5.38 32.29
CA PRO A 84 2.58 -3.96 32.01
C PRO A 84 4.06 -3.68 31.75
N GLU A 85 4.95 -4.51 32.28
CA GLU A 85 6.39 -4.45 32.04
C GLU A 85 6.75 -4.73 30.58
N ARG A 86 5.92 -5.47 29.84
CA ARG A 86 6.15 -5.73 28.42
C ARG A 86 5.73 -4.56 27.53
N MET A 87 5.06 -3.52 28.07
CA MET A 87 4.71 -2.32 27.30
C MET A 87 5.86 -1.32 27.26
N TRP A 88 6.05 -0.67 26.11
CA TRP A 88 6.98 0.45 25.96
C TRP A 88 6.53 1.68 26.74
N GLN A 89 7.44 2.22 27.56
CA GLN A 89 7.14 3.32 28.47
C GLN A 89 7.08 4.67 27.74
N ASN A 90 6.21 5.58 28.21
CA ASN A 90 6.05 6.93 27.68
C ASN A 90 5.76 7.00 26.17
N SER A 91 5.16 5.95 25.60
CA SER A 91 4.92 5.83 24.15
C SER A 91 6.19 6.07 23.31
N THR A 92 7.38 5.84 23.87
CA THR A 92 8.66 6.13 23.22
C THR A 92 9.46 4.85 23.06
N VAL A 93 9.96 4.62 21.85
CA VAL A 93 10.77 3.44 21.51
C VAL A 93 12.11 3.93 20.98
N HIS A 94 13.17 3.65 21.71
CA HIS A 94 14.51 3.97 21.23
C HIS A 94 14.97 2.92 20.21
N TYR A 95 15.68 3.32 19.17
CA TYR A 95 16.15 2.38 18.15
C TYR A 95 17.55 2.71 17.63
N VAL A 96 18.22 1.69 17.10
CA VAL A 96 19.48 1.76 16.35
C VAL A 96 19.30 0.96 15.07
N ILE A 97 19.57 1.59 13.92
CA ILE A 97 19.64 0.90 12.62
C ILE A 97 21.08 0.48 12.37
N SER A 98 21.28 -0.78 11.98
CA SER A 98 22.61 -1.32 11.68
C SER A 98 23.32 -0.52 10.58
N PRO A 99 24.63 -0.23 10.74
CA PRO A 99 25.44 0.32 9.65
C PRO A 99 25.74 -0.71 8.56
N LEU A 100 25.30 -1.96 8.72
CA LEU A 100 25.44 -3.03 7.72
C LEU A 100 24.44 -2.88 6.57
N TYR A 101 23.36 -2.12 6.77
CA TYR A 101 22.42 -1.80 5.70
C TYR A 101 22.99 -0.80 4.71
N ASP A 102 22.68 -0.97 3.45
CA ASP A 102 22.99 0.01 2.43
C ASP A 102 22.09 1.27 2.54
N THR A 103 22.34 2.26 1.69
CA THR A 103 21.60 3.53 1.74
C THR A 103 20.11 3.35 1.38
N SER A 104 19.78 2.46 0.46
CA SER A 104 18.39 2.22 0.04
C SER A 104 17.60 1.49 1.12
N GLU A 105 18.20 0.45 1.68
CA GLU A 105 17.69 -0.34 2.81
C GLU A 105 17.45 0.52 4.04
N TYR A 106 18.43 1.38 4.38
CA TYR A 106 18.29 2.33 5.47
C TYR A 106 17.08 3.26 5.27
N VAL A 107 16.87 3.75 4.04
CA VAL A 107 15.74 4.63 3.73
C VAL A 107 14.41 3.89 3.89
N THR A 108 14.30 2.64 3.43
CA THR A 108 13.09 1.82 3.62
C THR A 108 12.76 1.64 5.10
N ILE A 109 13.73 1.23 5.91
CA ILE A 109 13.55 1.07 7.37
C ILE A 109 13.16 2.40 8.02
N TYR A 110 13.83 3.48 7.62
CA TYR A 110 13.55 4.80 8.17
C TYR A 110 12.15 5.29 7.81
N ASN A 111 11.67 5.04 6.60
CA ASN A 111 10.31 5.38 6.19
C ASN A 111 9.25 4.55 6.92
N ALA A 112 9.50 3.26 7.18
CA ALA A 112 8.63 2.43 8.02
C ALA A 112 8.48 3.05 9.42
N ILE A 113 9.60 3.46 10.03
CA ILE A 113 9.63 4.17 11.32
C ILE A 113 8.86 5.50 11.25
N LEU A 114 9.07 6.30 10.20
CA LEU A 114 8.35 7.55 10.01
C LEU A 114 6.85 7.34 9.86
N THR A 115 6.44 6.29 9.15
CA THR A 115 5.05 5.91 8.97
C THR A 115 4.40 5.58 10.32
N LEU A 116 5.05 4.76 11.16
CA LEU A 116 4.57 4.48 12.51
C LEU A 116 4.52 5.73 13.40
N ASN A 117 5.55 6.58 13.32
CA ASN A 117 5.57 7.86 14.05
C ASN A 117 4.45 8.83 13.64
N PHE A 118 4.01 8.77 12.39
CA PHE A 118 2.97 9.62 11.84
C PHE A 118 1.57 9.07 12.15
N LEU A 119 1.36 7.77 11.99
CA LEU A 119 0.06 7.12 12.11
C LEU A 119 -0.32 6.77 13.55
N THR A 120 0.65 6.66 14.45
CA THR A 120 0.42 6.21 15.82
C THR A 120 0.82 7.26 16.86
N CYS A 121 0.38 7.05 18.10
CA CYS A 121 0.85 7.83 19.24
C CYS A 121 2.27 7.43 19.71
N ILE A 122 2.84 6.36 19.16
CA ILE A 122 4.20 5.89 19.48
C ILE A 122 5.24 6.75 18.76
N LYS A 123 6.34 7.03 19.47
CA LYS A 123 7.48 7.81 18.98
C LYS A 123 8.75 6.97 19.02
N PHE A 124 9.15 6.51 17.85
CA PHE A 124 10.45 5.95 17.59
C PHE A 124 11.48 7.09 17.52
N VAL A 125 12.48 7.01 18.39
CA VAL A 125 13.54 8.02 18.55
C VAL A 125 14.91 7.33 18.42
N PRO A 126 15.86 7.90 17.67
CA PRO A 126 17.22 7.38 17.64
C PRO A 126 17.80 7.26 19.06
N TRP A 127 18.45 6.13 19.33
CA TRP A 127 19.05 5.88 20.64
C TRP A 127 20.21 6.84 20.92
N ASP A 128 20.20 7.48 22.09
CA ASP A 128 21.17 8.51 22.48
C ASP A 128 22.36 7.95 23.29
N GLY A 129 22.40 6.64 23.51
CA GLY A 129 23.39 5.96 24.32
C GLY A 129 23.06 5.89 25.81
N LYS A 130 21.87 6.32 26.25
CA LYS A 130 21.48 6.37 27.66
C LYS A 130 20.26 5.52 28.00
N ALA A 131 19.36 5.28 27.05
CA ALA A 131 18.20 4.43 27.32
C ALA A 131 18.63 2.98 27.47
N ASP A 132 18.16 2.31 28.52
CA ASP A 132 18.47 0.90 28.77
C ASP A 132 17.73 -0.02 27.79
N ASP A 133 16.48 0.33 27.45
CA ASP A 133 15.63 -0.41 26.52
C ASP A 133 15.64 0.23 25.13
N PHE A 134 16.02 -0.54 24.11
CA PHE A 134 16.02 -0.07 22.73
C PHE A 134 15.99 -1.22 21.72
N LEU A 135 15.52 -0.92 20.52
CA LEU A 135 15.52 -1.84 19.37
C LEU A 135 16.85 -1.79 18.63
N LEU A 136 17.39 -2.97 18.33
CA LEU A 136 18.48 -3.21 17.41
C LEU A 136 17.91 -3.73 16.10
N ILE A 137 17.77 -2.85 15.11
CA ILE A 137 17.30 -3.23 13.77
C ILE A 137 18.52 -3.73 12.98
N TRP A 138 18.55 -5.02 12.68
CA TRP A 138 19.78 -5.70 12.25
C TRP A 138 19.55 -6.77 11.17
N PRO A 139 20.46 -6.93 10.20
CA PRO A 139 20.40 -8.04 9.24
C PRO A 139 20.98 -9.30 9.89
N VAL A 140 20.14 -10.07 10.58
CA VAL A 140 20.59 -11.25 11.33
C VAL A 140 20.83 -12.43 10.39
N LYS A 141 22.00 -13.08 10.53
CA LYS A 141 22.37 -14.23 9.69
C LYS A 141 21.57 -15.49 10.01
N TYR A 142 21.13 -15.68 11.25
CA TYR A 142 20.36 -16.85 11.67
C TYR A 142 19.50 -16.58 12.92
N PRO A 143 18.19 -16.94 12.95
CA PRO A 143 17.42 -17.39 11.78
C PRO A 143 17.35 -16.27 10.72
N HIS A 144 17.45 -16.68 9.46
CA HIS A 144 17.63 -15.77 8.32
C HIS A 144 16.26 -15.32 7.79
N GLY A 145 15.82 -14.11 8.11
CA GLY A 145 14.55 -13.59 7.61
C GLY A 145 14.01 -12.42 8.41
N CYS A 146 12.72 -12.17 8.23
CA CYS A 146 11.98 -11.12 8.93
C CYS A 146 11.45 -11.73 10.23
N TRP A 147 11.83 -11.14 11.37
CA TRP A 147 11.31 -11.56 12.66
C TRP A 147 11.60 -10.56 13.77
N SER A 148 10.83 -10.64 14.85
CA SER A 148 10.91 -9.70 15.96
C SER A 148 10.49 -10.33 17.28
N TYR A 149 11.01 -9.78 18.39
CA TYR A 149 10.48 -10.09 19.71
C TYR A 149 9.12 -9.42 19.90
N VAL A 150 8.22 -10.07 20.63
CA VAL A 150 6.89 -9.50 20.89
C VAL A 150 6.90 -8.65 22.16
N GLY A 151 6.67 -7.35 22.00
CA GLY A 151 6.68 -6.36 23.09
C GLY A 151 8.08 -6.02 23.61
N ARG A 152 8.12 -5.23 24.69
CA ARG A 152 9.37 -4.83 25.36
C ARG A 152 9.95 -5.99 26.16
N PHE A 153 11.18 -6.36 25.84
CA PHE A 153 11.89 -7.47 26.47
C PHE A 153 12.78 -7.04 27.66
N GLY A 154 13.11 -5.76 27.73
CA GLY A 154 14.08 -5.22 28.69
C GLY A 154 15.50 -5.31 28.14
N GLY A 155 16.22 -4.19 28.13
CA GLY A 155 17.52 -4.09 27.49
C GLY A 155 17.46 -3.96 25.96
N PRO A 156 18.59 -4.17 25.27
CA PRO A 156 18.62 -4.23 23.82
C PRO A 156 17.89 -5.48 23.29
N GLN A 157 16.91 -5.29 22.41
CA GLN A 157 16.21 -6.40 21.73
C GLN A 157 16.30 -6.26 20.20
N ILE A 158 16.34 -7.39 19.51
CA ILE A 158 16.59 -7.42 18.06
C ILE A 158 15.27 -7.38 17.29
N VAL A 159 15.28 -6.62 16.19
CA VAL A 159 14.32 -6.74 15.08
C VAL A 159 15.14 -7.13 13.85
N SER A 160 14.92 -8.35 13.35
CA SER A 160 15.63 -8.87 12.19
C SER A 160 14.92 -8.42 10.92
N LEU A 161 15.60 -7.59 10.12
CA LEU A 161 15.12 -7.22 8.78
C LEU A 161 16.19 -7.62 7.77
N GLN A 162 15.95 -8.70 7.05
CA GLN A 162 16.89 -9.23 6.09
C GLN A 162 16.81 -8.45 4.74
N PRO A 163 17.96 -8.00 4.21
CA PRO A 163 18.03 -7.39 2.88
C PRO A 163 17.60 -8.33 1.74
N PRO A 164 17.27 -7.78 0.56
CA PRO A 164 16.99 -8.59 -0.62
C PRO A 164 18.21 -9.42 -1.03
N ASP A 165 18.06 -10.73 -1.17
CA ASP A 165 19.04 -11.65 -1.77
C ASP A 165 18.42 -12.43 -2.94
N GLU A 166 19.25 -13.08 -3.77
CA GLU A 166 18.80 -13.75 -5.01
C GLU A 166 17.94 -15.02 -4.77
N GLN A 167 17.81 -15.49 -3.52
CA GLN A 167 17.14 -16.76 -3.17
C GLN A 167 16.36 -16.74 -1.84
N GLY A 168 16.21 -15.60 -1.16
CA GLY A 168 15.72 -15.55 0.21
C GLY A 168 14.84 -14.35 0.56
N PRO A 169 14.48 -14.21 1.85
CA PRO A 169 13.51 -13.27 2.36
C PRO A 169 13.88 -11.80 2.17
N ASN A 170 13.09 -11.10 1.35
CA ASN A 170 13.19 -9.66 1.22
C ASN A 170 12.28 -8.94 2.24
N CYS A 171 12.83 -8.57 3.40
CA CYS A 171 12.12 -7.77 4.41
C CYS A 171 12.08 -6.27 4.06
N LEU A 172 12.87 -5.86 3.07
CA LEU A 172 13.14 -4.46 2.70
C LEU A 172 12.72 -4.13 1.27
N GLY A 173 11.91 -4.99 0.64
CA GLY A 173 11.37 -4.77 -0.71
C GLY A 173 10.33 -3.65 -0.74
N ASP A 174 9.65 -3.48 0.39
CA ASP A 174 8.75 -2.39 0.71
C ASP A 174 8.80 -2.15 2.23
N GLU A 175 8.17 -1.06 2.68
CA GLU A 175 8.17 -0.67 4.09
C GLU A 175 7.19 -1.50 4.93
N GLY A 176 6.26 -2.23 4.32
CA GLY A 176 5.20 -2.97 4.99
C GLY A 176 5.77 -4.05 5.90
N ARG A 177 6.64 -4.91 5.39
CA ARG A 177 7.30 -5.94 6.20
C ARG A 177 8.10 -5.36 7.35
N SER A 178 8.79 -4.24 7.12
CA SER A 178 9.47 -3.51 8.19
C SER A 178 8.49 -2.98 9.25
N ILE A 179 7.32 -2.48 8.85
CA ILE A 179 6.27 -2.05 9.78
C ILE A 179 5.75 -3.25 10.57
N HIS A 180 5.47 -4.37 9.92
CA HIS A 180 4.99 -5.61 10.54
C HIS A 180 5.90 -6.04 11.71
N GLU A 181 7.21 -6.17 11.46
CA GLU A 181 8.17 -6.57 12.49
C GLU A 181 8.32 -5.54 13.62
N LEU A 182 8.17 -4.27 13.29
CA LEU A 182 8.15 -3.21 14.30
C LEU A 182 6.86 -3.25 15.14
N LEU A 183 5.72 -3.67 14.58
CA LEU A 183 4.47 -3.86 15.31
C LEU A 183 4.55 -5.05 16.28
N HIS A 184 5.22 -6.15 15.89
CA HIS A 184 5.58 -7.21 16.84
C HIS A 184 6.41 -6.66 18.00
N ALA A 185 7.43 -5.83 17.72
CA ALA A 185 8.22 -5.20 18.78
C ALA A 185 7.37 -4.33 19.73
N LEU A 186 6.26 -3.76 19.26
CA LEU A 186 5.28 -3.04 20.10
C LEU A 186 4.32 -3.96 20.87
N GLY A 187 4.32 -5.26 20.57
CA GLY A 187 3.53 -6.29 21.23
C GLY A 187 2.24 -6.66 20.52
N ILE A 188 2.16 -6.41 19.20
CA ILE A 188 1.01 -6.82 18.41
C ILE A 188 1.24 -8.25 17.91
N PHE A 189 0.31 -9.15 18.24
CA PHE A 189 0.25 -10.49 17.65
C PHE A 189 -0.49 -10.46 16.32
N HIS A 190 -0.38 -11.56 15.60
CA HIS A 190 -1.09 -11.68 14.34
C HIS A 190 -2.61 -11.65 14.46
N GLU A 191 -3.27 -11.05 13.48
CA GLU A 191 -4.74 -10.89 13.41
C GLU A 191 -5.46 -12.24 13.42
N GLN A 192 -4.91 -13.28 12.77
CA GLN A 192 -5.51 -14.62 12.79
C GLN A 192 -5.43 -15.30 14.16
N SER A 193 -4.66 -14.78 15.12
CA SER A 193 -4.63 -15.32 16.48
C SER A 193 -5.84 -14.91 17.30
N ARG A 194 -6.63 -13.93 16.84
CA ARG A 194 -7.82 -13.44 17.56
C ARG A 194 -8.77 -14.56 17.98
N ALA A 195 -9.38 -14.41 19.15
CA ALA A 195 -10.31 -15.39 19.69
C ALA A 195 -11.60 -15.56 18.85
N ASP A 196 -12.00 -14.50 18.14
CA ASP A 196 -13.22 -14.43 17.32
C ASP A 196 -12.99 -14.72 15.83
N ARG A 197 -11.76 -15.02 15.39
CA ARG A 197 -11.43 -15.13 13.96
C ARG A 197 -12.26 -16.17 13.20
N ASP A 198 -12.67 -17.26 13.84
CA ASP A 198 -13.47 -18.32 13.18
C ASP A 198 -14.88 -17.82 12.79
N ASN A 199 -15.29 -16.61 13.21
CA ASN A 199 -16.48 -15.94 12.69
C ASN A 199 -16.25 -15.26 11.33
N PHE A 200 -14.99 -15.10 10.91
CA PHE A 200 -14.56 -14.26 9.79
C PHE A 200 -13.70 -15.01 8.76
N VAL A 201 -12.84 -15.94 9.19
CA VAL A 201 -11.94 -16.72 8.33
C VAL A 201 -12.00 -18.21 8.66
N ASP A 202 -12.07 -19.06 7.63
CA ASP A 202 -12.06 -20.52 7.72
C ASP A 202 -10.63 -20.95 7.52
N ILE A 203 -10.01 -21.48 8.56
CA ILE A 203 -8.70 -22.13 8.45
C ILE A 203 -8.95 -23.59 8.05
N HIS A 204 -8.33 -24.02 6.95
CA HIS A 204 -8.37 -25.38 6.40
C HIS A 204 -7.19 -26.19 6.92
N PRO A 205 -7.34 -26.96 8.03
CA PRO A 205 -6.20 -27.63 8.67
C PRO A 205 -5.62 -28.74 7.81
N GLU A 206 -6.40 -29.27 6.86
CA GLU A 206 -5.97 -30.25 5.87
C GLU A 206 -4.93 -29.71 4.86
N ASN A 207 -4.82 -28.39 4.73
CA ASN A 207 -3.84 -27.74 3.85
C ASN A 207 -2.57 -27.33 4.61
N ILE A 208 -2.59 -27.38 5.93
CA ILE A 208 -1.48 -27.01 6.81
C ILE A 208 -0.61 -28.25 7.03
N ILE A 209 0.71 -28.09 6.95
CA ILE A 209 1.66 -29.13 7.35
C ILE A 209 1.33 -29.55 8.80
N PRO A 210 1.03 -30.84 9.08
CA PRO A 210 0.49 -31.29 10.37
C PRO A 210 1.27 -30.80 11.60
N GLU A 211 2.59 -30.73 11.49
CA GLU A 211 3.51 -30.31 12.55
C GLU A 211 3.42 -28.82 12.89
N PHE A 212 2.85 -28.00 12.00
CA PHE A 212 2.75 -26.54 12.16
C PHE A 212 1.34 -26.06 12.50
N GLN A 213 0.37 -26.95 12.72
CA GLN A 213 -0.99 -26.57 13.10
C GLN A 213 -1.04 -25.75 14.41
N VAL A 214 -0.05 -25.92 15.29
CA VAL A 214 0.09 -25.15 16.54
C VAL A 214 0.18 -23.63 16.30
N ASN A 215 0.71 -23.20 15.15
CA ASN A 215 0.84 -21.79 14.76
C ASN A 215 -0.50 -21.14 14.39
N PHE A 216 -1.58 -21.92 14.29
CA PHE A 216 -2.94 -21.46 13.99
C PHE A 216 -3.85 -21.57 15.21
N ASN A 217 -3.29 -21.67 16.42
CA ASN A 217 -4.07 -21.63 17.65
C ASN A 217 -4.66 -20.24 17.92
N LYS A 218 -5.79 -20.20 18.66
CA LYS A 218 -6.47 -18.97 19.09
C LYS A 218 -5.95 -18.45 20.42
N GLU A 219 -5.99 -17.14 20.58
CA GLU A 219 -6.07 -16.47 21.87
C GLU A 219 -7.42 -16.76 22.56
N SER A 220 -7.46 -16.65 23.89
CA SER A 220 -8.67 -16.84 24.70
C SER A 220 -9.73 -15.76 24.45
N LEU A 221 -11.02 -16.14 24.49
CA LEU A 221 -12.20 -15.27 24.34
C LEU A 221 -12.30 -14.16 25.39
N GLU A 222 -11.61 -14.29 26.52
CA GLU A 222 -11.53 -13.23 27.54
C GLU A 222 -10.59 -12.08 27.14
N ASN A 223 -9.90 -12.20 26.00
CA ASN A 223 -8.96 -11.20 25.51
C ASN A 223 -9.46 -10.42 24.28
N THR A 224 -8.89 -9.23 24.14
CA THR A 224 -9.34 -8.11 23.34
C THR A 224 -9.41 -8.41 21.86
N THR A 225 -10.60 -8.32 21.27
CA THR A 225 -10.79 -7.89 19.86
C THR A 225 -10.31 -6.45 19.63
N TYR A 226 -9.57 -5.87 20.59
CA TYR A 226 -9.30 -4.45 20.80
C TYR A 226 -10.56 -3.57 20.74
N SER A 227 -11.75 -4.17 20.90
CA SER A 227 -13.06 -3.55 20.60
C SER A 227 -13.19 -3.04 19.15
N PHE A 228 -12.40 -3.60 18.23
CA PHE A 228 -12.41 -3.30 16.80
C PHE A 228 -12.96 -4.47 15.97
N GLU A 229 -13.48 -4.16 14.78
CA GLU A 229 -13.91 -5.16 13.80
C GLU A 229 -12.72 -6.01 13.34
N TYR A 230 -12.97 -7.20 12.78
CA TYR A 230 -11.91 -8.05 12.20
C TYR A 230 -11.32 -7.38 10.95
N ASP A 231 -10.00 -7.13 10.95
CA ASP A 231 -9.34 -6.45 9.85
C ASP A 231 -8.72 -7.45 8.86
N TYR A 232 -9.49 -7.78 7.82
CA TYR A 232 -9.06 -8.67 6.74
C TYR A 232 -7.82 -8.18 5.99
N GLY A 233 -7.50 -6.89 6.06
CA GLY A 233 -6.33 -6.28 5.42
C GLY A 233 -5.23 -5.93 6.41
N SER A 234 -5.31 -6.42 7.64
CA SER A 234 -4.29 -6.17 8.65
C SER A 234 -2.92 -6.61 8.13
N ILE A 235 -1.92 -5.75 8.29
CA ILE A 235 -0.53 -6.09 7.98
C ILE A 235 -0.03 -7.25 8.86
N MET A 236 -0.70 -7.49 9.98
CA MET A 236 -0.43 -8.57 10.92
C MET A 236 -1.24 -9.84 10.59
N HIS A 237 -1.90 -9.93 9.43
CA HIS A 237 -2.57 -11.15 9.02
C HIS A 237 -1.60 -12.09 8.29
N TYR A 238 -1.67 -13.39 8.56
CA TYR A 238 -0.95 -14.37 7.75
C TYR A 238 -1.26 -14.25 6.25
N GLY A 239 -0.24 -14.47 5.43
CA GLY A 239 -0.43 -14.75 4.03
C GLY A 239 -1.24 -16.03 3.81
N GLN A 240 -2.07 -16.02 2.77
CA GLN A 240 -2.96 -17.12 2.35
C GLN A 240 -2.26 -18.48 2.07
N TYR A 241 -0.92 -18.52 2.08
CA TYR A 241 -0.08 -19.69 1.76
C TYR A 241 0.94 -20.07 2.86
N TYR A 242 0.87 -19.52 4.08
CA TYR A 242 1.84 -19.77 5.16
C TYR A 242 1.75 -21.18 5.79
N PHE A 243 2.84 -21.92 5.88
CA PHE A 243 2.88 -23.30 6.43
C PHE A 243 2.11 -24.35 5.59
N ARG A 244 1.94 -24.13 4.29
CA ARG A 244 1.32 -25.12 3.38
C ARG A 244 2.31 -26.20 2.93
N GLU A 245 1.81 -27.36 2.53
CA GLU A 245 2.62 -28.31 1.75
C GLU A 245 2.94 -27.76 0.34
N ALA A 246 4.04 -28.20 -0.30
CA ALA A 246 4.55 -27.64 -1.57
C ALA A 246 3.52 -27.63 -2.74
N ASN A 247 2.48 -28.48 -2.68
CA ASN A 247 1.37 -28.54 -3.64
C ASN A 247 -0.01 -28.21 -3.00
N GLY A 248 -0.01 -27.62 -1.81
CA GLY A 248 -1.19 -27.38 -0.99
C GLY A 248 -2.11 -26.27 -1.52
N LYS A 249 -3.41 -26.42 -1.26
CA LYS A 249 -4.44 -25.41 -1.58
C LYS A 249 -4.37 -24.25 -0.58
N MET A 250 -5.10 -23.18 -0.88
CA MET A 250 -5.23 -22.00 0.00
C MET A 250 -5.61 -22.41 1.44
N LEU A 251 -4.92 -21.86 2.42
CA LEU A 251 -5.02 -22.29 3.83
C LEU A 251 -6.18 -21.65 4.57
N ALA A 252 -6.56 -20.45 4.15
CA ALA A 252 -7.65 -19.72 4.70
C ALA A 252 -8.59 -19.29 3.58
N VAL A 253 -9.87 -19.69 3.65
CA VAL A 253 -10.92 -19.06 2.85
C VAL A 253 -11.54 -18.01 3.75
N ILE A 254 -11.60 -16.76 3.31
CA ILE A 254 -12.39 -15.76 4.02
C ILE A 254 -13.82 -16.28 4.03
N ILE A 255 -14.32 -16.62 5.22
CA ILE A 255 -15.70 -17.06 5.32
C ILE A 255 -16.55 -15.85 5.07
N SER A 256 -17.18 -15.82 3.91
CA SER A 256 -18.40 -15.04 3.75
C SER A 256 -19.55 -15.75 4.48
N VAL A 257 -19.43 -16.04 5.79
CA VAL A 257 -20.57 -16.55 6.59
C VAL A 257 -21.40 -15.37 7.07
N MET A 258 -22.35 -15.10 6.20
CA MET A 258 -23.49 -14.21 6.27
C MET A 258 -24.56 -14.63 7.29
N LEU A 259 -24.26 -15.32 8.41
CA LEU A 259 -25.34 -15.85 9.28
C LEU A 259 -25.17 -15.65 10.79
N ALA A 260 -26.05 -14.76 11.28
CA ALA A 260 -26.78 -14.82 12.55
C ALA A 260 -26.05 -14.40 13.84
N SER A 261 -25.92 -13.09 14.06
CA SER A 261 -26.85 -12.40 14.97
C SER A 261 -26.60 -10.88 14.98
N VAL A 262 -27.70 -10.13 14.79
CA VAL A 262 -27.82 -8.67 14.88
C VAL A 262 -27.20 -7.84 13.74
N GLY A 263 -27.89 -7.85 12.59
CA GLY A 263 -28.35 -6.55 12.05
C GLY A 263 -27.47 -5.77 11.07
N SER A 264 -26.57 -6.41 10.31
CA SER A 264 -26.29 -6.10 8.88
C SER A 264 -25.00 -6.81 8.45
N ALA A 265 -25.12 -8.00 7.88
CA ALA A 265 -24.01 -8.67 7.20
C ALA A 265 -23.52 -7.77 6.04
N ARG A 266 -22.27 -7.30 6.10
CA ARG A 266 -21.66 -6.49 5.04
C ARG A 266 -21.26 -7.44 3.89
N TYR A 267 -22.09 -7.51 2.86
CA TYR A 267 -21.81 -8.26 1.64
C TYR A 267 -20.66 -7.59 0.89
N VAL A 268 -19.47 -8.19 0.87
CA VAL A 268 -18.44 -7.79 -0.09
C VAL A 268 -18.97 -8.15 -1.48
N PRO A 269 -19.15 -7.18 -2.38
CA PRO A 269 -19.77 -7.46 -3.67
C PRO A 269 -18.86 -8.36 -4.49
N TYR A 270 -19.46 -9.37 -5.12
CA TYR A 270 -18.77 -10.17 -6.13
C TYR A 270 -18.36 -9.27 -7.30
N VAL A 271 -17.05 -9.19 -7.55
CA VAL A 271 -16.47 -8.48 -8.70
C VAL A 271 -16.00 -9.53 -9.71
N PRO A 272 -16.55 -9.56 -10.94
CA PRO A 272 -16.12 -10.51 -11.95
C PRO A 272 -14.69 -10.20 -12.42
N GLU A 273 -13.94 -11.24 -12.80
CA GLU A 273 -12.56 -11.10 -13.28
C GLU A 273 -12.45 -10.33 -14.59
N VAL A 274 -13.51 -10.43 -15.42
CA VAL A 274 -13.64 -9.73 -16.70
C VAL A 274 -14.74 -8.71 -16.58
N LEU A 275 -14.39 -7.46 -16.87
CA LEU A 275 -15.28 -6.32 -16.89
C LEU A 275 -15.27 -5.67 -18.27
N HIS A 276 -16.38 -5.01 -18.57
CA HIS A 276 -16.52 -4.19 -19.76
C HIS A 276 -16.84 -2.76 -19.32
N PRO A 277 -15.84 -2.04 -18.76
CA PRO A 277 -16.03 -0.65 -18.38
C PRO A 277 -16.49 0.17 -19.60
N PRO A 278 -17.29 1.23 -19.39
CA PRO A 278 -17.77 2.05 -20.48
C PRO A 278 -16.59 2.74 -21.17
N VAL A 279 -16.58 2.67 -22.50
CA VAL A 279 -15.63 3.38 -23.36
C VAL A 279 -16.41 4.23 -24.37
N PRO A 280 -16.09 5.52 -24.52
CA PRO A 280 -16.78 6.41 -25.45
C PRO A 280 -16.65 5.93 -26.89
N GLN A 281 -17.70 6.10 -27.70
CA GLN A 281 -17.75 5.59 -29.07
C GLN A 281 -16.57 6.09 -29.93
N GLU A 282 -16.15 7.34 -29.77
CA GLU A 282 -15.00 7.94 -30.48
C GLU A 282 -13.63 7.39 -30.03
N ALA A 283 -13.58 6.71 -28.87
CA ALA A 283 -12.37 6.17 -28.27
C ALA A 283 -12.36 4.63 -28.26
N ARG A 284 -13.40 3.97 -28.79
CA ARG A 284 -13.47 2.50 -28.84
C ARG A 284 -12.44 1.96 -29.83
N LEU A 285 -11.59 1.09 -29.31
CA LEU A 285 -10.62 0.33 -30.08
C LEU A 285 -11.13 -1.07 -30.35
N ASN A 286 -10.62 -1.72 -31.41
CA ASN A 286 -10.88 -3.13 -31.62
C ASN A 286 -9.95 -3.99 -30.73
N ALA A 287 -10.26 -5.29 -30.62
CA ALA A 287 -9.50 -6.19 -29.76
C ALA A 287 -8.02 -6.36 -30.18
N ASP A 288 -7.72 -6.26 -31.48
CA ASP A 288 -6.37 -6.42 -32.01
C ASP A 288 -5.49 -5.21 -31.67
N ASP A 289 -6.06 -4.01 -31.65
CA ASP A 289 -5.37 -2.78 -31.27
C ASP A 289 -5.03 -2.76 -29.78
N VAL A 290 -5.92 -3.28 -28.92
CA VAL A 290 -5.67 -3.41 -27.47
C VAL A 290 -4.56 -4.43 -27.20
N ARG A 291 -4.60 -5.60 -27.87
CA ARG A 291 -3.55 -6.64 -27.76
C ARG A 291 -2.17 -6.12 -28.12
N ARG A 292 -2.08 -5.24 -29.14
CA ARG A 292 -0.81 -4.64 -29.57
C ARG A 292 -0.11 -3.86 -28.46
N LEU A 293 -0.85 -3.24 -27.53
CA LEU A 293 -0.23 -2.50 -26.41
C LEU A 293 0.42 -3.42 -25.38
N ASP A 294 -0.24 -4.53 -25.06
CA ASP A 294 0.26 -5.53 -24.10
C ASP A 294 1.57 -6.16 -24.61
N GLU A 295 1.62 -6.50 -25.90
CA GLU A 295 2.81 -7.05 -26.56
C GLU A 295 4.00 -6.07 -26.61
N MET A 296 3.72 -4.76 -26.65
CA MET A 296 4.76 -3.72 -26.70
C MET A 296 5.37 -3.39 -25.32
N GLY A 297 4.88 -4.00 -24.23
CA GLY A 297 5.36 -3.74 -22.87
C GLY A 297 5.19 -2.28 -22.45
N GLN A 298 4.05 -1.68 -22.84
CA GLN A 298 3.70 -0.31 -22.47
C GLN A 298 3.38 -0.19 -20.97
N ASP A 299 3.26 1.07 -20.51
CA ASP A 299 2.87 1.38 -19.15
C ASP A 299 1.48 0.80 -18.81
N PRO A 300 1.22 0.28 -17.60
CA PRO A 300 -0.08 -0.30 -17.23
C PRO A 300 -1.21 0.72 -17.14
N GLU A 301 -0.90 2.02 -17.17
CA GLU A 301 -1.89 3.10 -17.35
C GLU A 301 -2.33 3.24 -18.84
N VAL A 302 -1.57 2.64 -19.76
CA VAL A 302 -1.80 2.70 -21.21
C VAL A 302 -2.47 1.42 -21.72
N THR A 303 -2.13 0.26 -21.15
CA THR A 303 -2.61 -1.07 -21.59
C THR A 303 -4.11 -1.37 -21.47
N PRO A 304 -4.92 -0.72 -20.60
CA PRO A 304 -6.32 -1.10 -20.45
C PRO A 304 -7.18 -0.88 -21.70
N GLY A 305 -6.71 -0.04 -22.65
CA GLY A 305 -7.44 0.26 -23.88
C GLY A 305 -8.65 1.16 -23.66
N LEU A 306 -8.66 1.92 -22.56
CA LEU A 306 -9.73 2.85 -22.21
C LEU A 306 -9.45 4.25 -22.79
N PHE A 307 -10.40 5.17 -22.60
CA PHE A 307 -10.18 6.55 -23.02
C PHE A 307 -8.98 7.13 -22.28
N GLN A 308 -8.07 7.78 -22.99
CA GLN A 308 -6.81 8.24 -22.41
C GLN A 308 -6.00 7.14 -21.69
N GLY A 309 -6.18 5.88 -22.09
CA GLY A 309 -5.46 4.74 -21.52
C GLY A 309 -6.22 4.09 -20.37
N ASP A 310 -6.58 4.87 -19.36
CA ASP A 310 -7.01 4.43 -18.02
C ASP A 310 -8.36 5.01 -17.55
N LEU A 311 -9.07 5.78 -18.39
CA LEU A 311 -10.35 6.40 -18.01
C LEU A 311 -11.55 5.60 -18.53
N ALA A 312 -12.29 5.00 -17.59
CA ALA A 312 -13.61 4.43 -17.86
C ALA A 312 -14.67 5.57 -17.91
N LEU A 313 -15.22 5.84 -19.09
CA LEU A 313 -16.15 6.95 -19.33
C LEU A 313 -17.34 6.54 -20.21
N THR A 314 -18.53 7.00 -19.84
CA THR A 314 -19.73 6.96 -20.69
C THR A 314 -19.67 8.02 -21.80
N ASP A 315 -20.42 7.84 -22.88
CA ASP A 315 -20.57 8.86 -23.94
C ASP A 315 -21.06 10.21 -23.40
N GLU A 316 -22.02 10.21 -22.47
CA GLU A 316 -22.46 11.46 -21.80
C GLU A 316 -21.28 12.16 -21.14
N MET A 317 -20.56 11.47 -20.25
CA MET A 317 -19.39 12.04 -19.61
C MET A 317 -18.31 12.47 -20.59
N TYR A 318 -18.20 11.79 -21.75
CA TYR A 318 -17.28 12.17 -22.80
C TYR A 318 -17.66 13.51 -23.46
N ASP A 319 -18.93 13.73 -23.77
CA ASP A 319 -19.37 14.99 -24.39
C ASP A 319 -19.05 16.21 -23.51
N TYR A 320 -19.05 16.02 -22.19
CA TYR A 320 -18.71 17.06 -21.22
C TYR A 320 -17.24 17.05 -20.77
N TRP A 321 -16.45 15.99 -21.00
CA TRP A 321 -15.04 15.96 -20.56
C TRP A 321 -14.23 17.08 -21.20
N ARG A 322 -14.53 17.39 -22.48
CA ARG A 322 -13.89 18.47 -23.24
C ARG A 322 -14.22 19.84 -22.67
N ILE A 323 -15.28 20.00 -21.89
CA ILE A 323 -15.65 21.26 -21.24
C ILE A 323 -14.81 21.45 -19.95
N GLY A 324 -14.01 20.43 -19.55
CA GLY A 324 -13.56 20.22 -18.18
C GLY A 324 -14.75 19.90 -17.29
N ILE A 325 -14.56 19.21 -16.15
CA ILE A 325 -15.71 19.01 -15.27
C ILE A 325 -16.09 20.34 -14.62
N ARG A 326 -17.05 21.00 -15.24
CA ARG A 326 -17.89 22.04 -14.67
C ARG A 326 -18.80 21.36 -13.64
N TRP A 327 -18.36 21.31 -12.38
CA TRP A 327 -19.16 20.72 -11.29
C TRP A 327 -20.43 21.52 -10.99
N ASP A 328 -20.53 22.74 -11.48
CA ASP A 328 -21.79 23.49 -11.58
C ASP A 328 -22.80 22.85 -12.56
N VAL A 329 -22.33 22.10 -13.56
CA VAL A 329 -23.15 21.38 -14.54
C VAL A 329 -23.40 19.93 -14.11
N MET A 330 -22.40 19.27 -13.52
CA MET A 330 -22.51 17.88 -13.01
C MET A 330 -22.17 17.76 -11.52
N PRO A 331 -22.88 18.45 -10.61
CA PRO A 331 -22.58 18.40 -9.17
C PRO A 331 -22.73 17.00 -8.59
N GLN A 332 -23.61 16.18 -9.19
CA GLN A 332 -23.78 14.77 -8.82
C GLN A 332 -22.53 13.93 -9.04
N ARG A 333 -21.58 14.35 -9.87
CA ARG A 333 -20.34 13.60 -10.08
C ARG A 333 -19.31 13.86 -8.96
N MET A 334 -19.54 14.82 -8.05
CA MET A 334 -18.69 15.00 -6.87
C MET A 334 -19.06 14.01 -5.77
N TRP A 335 -18.06 13.65 -4.97
CA TRP A 335 -18.28 12.89 -3.74
C TRP A 335 -18.91 13.79 -2.65
N PRO A 336 -20.08 13.43 -2.10
CA PRO A 336 -20.76 14.22 -1.09
C PRO A 336 -19.86 14.47 0.13
N ASN A 337 -19.82 15.72 0.60
CA ASN A 337 -19.01 16.15 1.74
C ASN A 337 -17.50 15.83 1.64
N GLY A 338 -16.99 15.53 0.44
CA GLY A 338 -15.61 15.08 0.26
C GLY A 338 -15.32 13.74 0.94
N THR A 339 -16.34 12.94 1.25
CA THR A 339 -16.17 11.61 1.85
C THR A 339 -16.32 10.54 0.78
N VAL A 340 -15.34 9.63 0.71
CA VAL A 340 -15.27 8.57 -0.29
C VAL A 340 -15.21 7.22 0.43
N PRO A 341 -16.34 6.52 0.59
CA PRO A 341 -16.32 5.17 1.13
C PRO A 341 -15.57 4.22 0.19
N TYR A 342 -14.77 3.30 0.73
CA TYR A 342 -14.01 2.34 -0.08
C TYR A 342 -13.97 0.94 0.54
N VAL A 343 -13.74 -0.06 -0.31
CA VAL A 343 -13.39 -1.43 0.05
C VAL A 343 -12.14 -1.81 -0.73
N ILE A 344 -11.11 -2.32 -0.04
CA ILE A 344 -9.93 -2.91 -0.69
C ILE A 344 -10.16 -4.41 -0.81
N SER A 345 -9.83 -4.97 -1.98
CA SER A 345 -9.99 -6.39 -2.23
C SER A 345 -9.13 -7.24 -1.29
N PRO A 346 -9.67 -8.34 -0.76
CA PRO A 346 -8.87 -9.34 -0.06
C PRO A 346 -7.97 -10.17 -1.01
N LEU A 347 -8.06 -9.94 -2.33
CA LEU A 347 -7.22 -10.60 -3.32
C LEU A 347 -5.83 -9.95 -3.45
N TYR A 348 -5.61 -8.81 -2.81
CA TYR A 348 -4.28 -8.21 -2.70
C TYR A 348 -3.48 -8.90 -1.59
N ASP A 349 -2.21 -9.15 -1.84
CA ASP A 349 -1.29 -9.58 -0.80
C ASP A 349 -0.96 -8.40 0.13
N THR A 350 -0.40 -8.68 1.31
CA THR A 350 -0.12 -7.68 2.36
C THR A 350 0.68 -6.45 1.87
N PRO A 351 1.78 -6.60 1.09
CA PRO A 351 2.52 -5.45 0.57
C PRO A 351 1.72 -4.53 -0.36
N ASP A 352 0.87 -5.14 -1.18
CA ASP A 352 -0.01 -4.45 -2.12
C ASP A 352 -1.07 -3.65 -1.36
N TYR A 353 -1.66 -4.28 -0.34
CA TYR A 353 -2.62 -3.63 0.55
C TYR A 353 -2.00 -2.40 1.24
N VAL A 354 -0.79 -2.53 1.79
CA VAL A 354 -0.07 -1.42 2.43
C VAL A 354 0.17 -0.28 1.44
N THR A 355 0.54 -0.58 0.20
CA THR A 355 0.78 0.42 -0.84
C THR A 355 -0.49 1.20 -1.18
N ILE A 356 -1.62 0.51 -1.32
CA ILE A 356 -2.93 1.12 -1.54
C ILE A 356 -3.32 1.99 -0.34
N TYR A 357 -3.15 1.47 0.87
CA TYR A 357 -3.52 2.15 2.10
C TYR A 357 -2.68 3.42 2.34
N LYS A 358 -1.39 3.40 1.97
CA LYS A 358 -0.53 4.58 1.96
C LYS A 358 -1.05 5.67 1.03
N ALA A 359 -1.44 5.33 -0.20
CA ALA A 359 -2.03 6.29 -1.13
C ALA A 359 -3.28 6.97 -0.53
N ILE A 360 -4.15 6.18 0.11
CA ILE A 360 -5.34 6.65 0.83
C ILE A 360 -4.97 7.60 1.97
N ILE A 361 -4.00 7.23 2.82
CA ILE A 361 -3.52 8.07 3.91
C ILE A 361 -2.92 9.38 3.38
N THR A 362 -2.11 9.31 2.32
CA THR A 362 -1.48 10.48 1.70
C THR A 362 -2.56 11.47 1.25
N LEU A 363 -3.60 11.00 0.55
CA LEU A 363 -4.72 11.86 0.13
C LEU A 363 -5.52 12.41 1.32
N ASN A 364 -5.80 11.58 2.33
CA ASN A 364 -6.49 12.00 3.56
C ASN A 364 -5.71 13.06 4.34
N SER A 365 -4.38 13.00 4.31
CA SER A 365 -3.51 13.92 5.05
C SER A 365 -3.27 15.24 4.32
N MET A 366 -3.14 15.16 2.99
CA MET A 366 -2.78 16.31 2.16
C MET A 366 -4.01 17.14 1.74
N THR A 367 -5.21 16.56 1.79
CA THR A 367 -6.44 17.21 1.33
C THR A 367 -7.53 17.20 2.40
N CYS A 368 -8.66 17.87 2.15
CA CYS A 368 -9.85 17.72 2.98
C CYS A 368 -10.74 16.54 2.60
N ILE A 369 -10.36 15.76 1.58
CA ILE A 369 -11.04 14.51 1.24
C ILE A 369 -10.82 13.48 2.33
N ARG A 370 -11.85 12.68 2.60
CA ARG A 370 -11.82 11.57 3.56
C ARG A 370 -12.24 10.29 2.88
N PHE A 371 -11.26 9.53 2.44
CA PHE A 371 -11.43 8.12 2.14
C PHE A 371 -11.66 7.38 3.46
N VAL A 372 -12.79 6.68 3.55
CA VAL A 372 -13.21 5.96 4.76
C VAL A 372 -13.57 4.52 4.40
N PRO A 373 -13.31 3.53 5.27
CA PRO A 373 -13.82 2.18 5.06
C PRO A 373 -15.34 2.18 4.87
N TRP A 374 -15.81 1.43 3.89
CA TRP A 374 -17.24 1.36 3.58
C TRP A 374 -18.02 0.73 4.74
N ASN A 375 -19.06 1.44 5.18
CA ASN A 375 -19.86 1.06 6.35
C ASN A 375 -20.90 -0.05 6.07
N GLY A 376 -20.98 -0.57 4.84
CA GLY A 376 -21.96 -1.55 4.40
C GLY A 376 -23.34 -1.00 4.02
N LYS A 377 -23.53 0.32 4.08
CA LYS A 377 -24.82 1.01 3.85
C LYS A 377 -24.74 2.09 2.77
N ASP A 378 -23.57 2.72 2.60
CA ASP A 378 -23.41 3.76 1.58
C ASP A 378 -23.62 3.16 0.19
N LYS A 379 -24.43 3.83 -0.63
CA LYS A 379 -24.77 3.33 -1.98
C LYS A 379 -23.63 3.51 -2.98
N ASP A 380 -22.87 4.59 -2.82
CA ASP A 380 -21.76 4.95 -3.69
C ASP A 380 -20.46 4.72 -2.91
N TYR A 381 -19.57 3.91 -3.46
CA TYR A 381 -18.29 3.58 -2.84
C TYR A 381 -17.32 3.04 -3.88
N LEU A 382 -16.03 3.10 -3.56
CA LEU A 382 -14.97 2.54 -4.38
C LEU A 382 -14.74 1.07 -4.05
N LEU A 383 -14.59 0.27 -5.10
CA LEU A 383 -14.07 -1.09 -5.07
C LEU A 383 -12.65 -1.07 -5.63
N ILE A 384 -11.66 -1.08 -4.76
CA ILE A 384 -10.25 -1.14 -5.15
C ILE A 384 -9.92 -2.62 -5.36
N TRP A 385 -9.71 -3.02 -6.62
CA TRP A 385 -9.76 -4.44 -7.00
C TRP A 385 -8.74 -4.83 -8.08
N PRO A 386 -8.10 -6.02 -8.00
CA PRO A 386 -7.16 -6.48 -9.02
C PRO A 386 -7.92 -7.10 -10.20
N VAL A 387 -8.52 -6.25 -11.05
CA VAL A 387 -9.26 -6.72 -12.23
C VAL A 387 -8.30 -7.39 -13.21
N LYS A 388 -8.67 -8.58 -13.72
CA LYS A 388 -7.85 -9.28 -14.70
C LYS A 388 -8.02 -8.72 -16.11
N GLN A 389 -9.24 -8.30 -16.48
CA GLN A 389 -9.54 -7.69 -17.78
C GLN A 389 -10.57 -6.55 -17.65
N PRO A 390 -10.29 -5.33 -18.15
CA PRO A 390 -9.03 -4.93 -18.79
C PRO A 390 -7.87 -4.89 -17.78
N LYS A 391 -6.69 -5.36 -18.22
CA LYS A 391 -5.47 -5.43 -17.42
C LYS A 391 -4.80 -4.05 -17.33
N GLY A 392 -4.39 -3.66 -16.13
CA GLY A 392 -3.64 -2.42 -15.87
C GLY A 392 -4.19 -1.59 -14.73
N CYS A 393 -3.80 -0.31 -14.71
CA CYS A 393 -4.27 0.71 -13.77
C CYS A 393 -5.36 1.51 -14.43
N TRP A 394 -6.55 1.59 -13.82
CA TRP A 394 -7.63 2.40 -14.38
C TRP A 394 -8.74 2.70 -13.36
N SER A 395 -9.50 3.75 -13.65
CA SER A 395 -10.56 4.24 -12.77
C SER A 395 -11.69 4.92 -13.55
N TYR A 396 -12.85 5.03 -12.91
CA TYR A 396 -13.89 5.96 -13.35
C TYR A 396 -13.51 7.38 -12.94
N VAL A 397 -13.97 8.37 -13.69
CA VAL A 397 -13.73 9.77 -13.31
C VAL A 397 -14.88 10.30 -12.45
N GLY A 398 -14.55 10.80 -11.25
CA GLY A 398 -15.54 11.28 -10.28
C GLY A 398 -16.43 10.16 -9.73
N ARG A 399 -17.52 10.56 -9.07
CA ARG A 399 -18.57 9.66 -8.57
C ARG A 399 -19.46 9.20 -9.73
N PHE A 400 -19.41 7.92 -10.03
CA PHE A 400 -20.17 7.28 -11.10
C PHE A 400 -21.64 7.03 -10.72
N GLY A 401 -21.88 6.69 -9.46
CA GLY A 401 -23.20 6.30 -8.93
C GLY A 401 -23.31 4.78 -8.78
N GLY A 402 -23.52 4.31 -7.55
CA GLY A 402 -23.35 2.92 -7.16
C GLY A 402 -21.89 2.55 -6.82
N PRO A 403 -21.60 1.26 -6.59
CA PRO A 403 -20.23 0.78 -6.50
C PRO A 403 -19.49 1.01 -7.83
N GLN A 404 -18.29 1.58 -7.76
CA GLN A 404 -17.43 1.80 -8.93
C GLN A 404 -16.02 1.26 -8.66
N ILE A 405 -15.36 0.82 -9.72
CA ILE A 405 -14.08 0.12 -9.60
C ILE A 405 -12.92 1.09 -9.76
N VAL A 406 -11.90 0.88 -8.93
CA VAL A 406 -10.53 1.34 -9.15
C VAL A 406 -9.67 0.10 -9.33
N SER A 407 -9.18 -0.13 -10.55
CA SER A 407 -8.38 -1.30 -10.86
C SER A 407 -6.91 -1.01 -10.62
N LEU A 408 -6.28 -1.77 -9.72
CA LEU A 408 -4.85 -1.72 -9.50
C LEU A 408 -4.28 -3.12 -9.73
N GLN A 409 -3.56 -3.30 -10.83
CA GLN A 409 -2.86 -4.53 -11.15
C GLN A 409 -1.71 -4.77 -10.15
N PRO A 410 -1.70 -5.91 -9.43
CA PRO A 410 -0.60 -6.28 -8.54
C PRO A 410 0.69 -6.62 -9.33
N PRO A 411 1.85 -6.68 -8.67
CA PRO A 411 3.11 -7.07 -9.29
C PRO A 411 3.03 -8.45 -9.95
N ASP A 412 3.52 -8.56 -11.19
CA ASP A 412 3.78 -9.84 -11.83
C ASP A 412 5.30 -10.02 -12.05
N LYS A 413 5.79 -11.26 -12.20
CA LYS A 413 7.23 -11.58 -12.11
C LYS A 413 8.13 -10.80 -13.09
N ASN A 414 7.60 -10.22 -14.18
CA ASN A 414 8.42 -9.56 -15.22
C ASN A 414 7.76 -8.36 -15.92
N GLY A 415 6.59 -7.92 -15.45
CA GLY A 415 5.73 -6.97 -16.13
C GLY A 415 5.43 -5.74 -15.27
N PRO A 416 5.03 -4.64 -15.93
CA PRO A 416 4.74 -3.42 -15.21
C PRO A 416 3.40 -3.57 -14.45
N ASN A 417 3.31 -2.90 -13.30
CA ASN A 417 2.20 -3.05 -12.35
C ASN A 417 1.81 -1.71 -11.71
N CYS A 418 0.73 -1.69 -10.95
CA CYS A 418 0.19 -0.49 -10.30
C CYS A 418 0.70 -0.29 -8.87
N LEU A 419 1.34 -1.29 -8.27
CA LEU A 419 1.61 -1.36 -6.83
C LEU A 419 3.10 -1.44 -6.45
N GLY A 420 4.01 -1.18 -7.39
CA GLY A 420 5.44 -0.98 -7.10
C GLY A 420 5.74 0.31 -6.30
N GLY A 421 4.71 1.12 -6.01
CA GLY A 421 4.74 2.30 -5.16
C GLY A 421 3.37 2.98 -5.11
N GLU A 422 3.16 3.90 -4.16
CA GLU A 422 1.84 4.50 -3.92
C GLU A 422 1.38 5.46 -5.04
N GLY A 423 2.28 5.93 -5.90
CA GLY A 423 1.98 7.00 -6.85
C GLY A 423 0.92 6.65 -7.89
N ARG A 424 0.91 5.43 -8.43
CA ARG A 424 -0.15 5.00 -9.37
C ARG A 424 -1.49 4.82 -8.67
N SER A 425 -1.47 4.33 -7.43
CA SER A 425 -2.68 4.28 -6.61
C SER A 425 -3.25 5.68 -6.35
N ILE A 426 -2.39 6.67 -6.05
CA ILE A 426 -2.80 8.08 -5.92
C ILE A 426 -3.40 8.59 -7.24
N HIS A 427 -2.77 8.30 -8.38
CA HIS A 427 -3.26 8.69 -9.70
C HIS A 427 -4.69 8.20 -9.97
N GLU A 428 -4.95 6.91 -9.77
CA GLU A 428 -6.29 6.33 -10.00
C GLU A 428 -7.34 6.83 -8.99
N LEU A 429 -6.92 7.10 -7.75
CA LEU A 429 -7.79 7.71 -6.74
C LEU A 429 -8.10 9.18 -7.08
N LEU A 430 -7.17 9.91 -7.71
CA LEU A 430 -7.41 11.27 -8.19
C LEU A 430 -8.39 11.28 -9.38
N HIS A 431 -8.34 10.28 -10.27
CA HIS A 431 -9.39 10.06 -11.27
C HIS A 431 -10.74 9.85 -10.59
N ALA A 432 -10.83 8.95 -9.60
CA ALA A 432 -12.06 8.72 -8.85
C ALA A 432 -12.60 9.99 -8.16
N LEU A 433 -11.73 10.96 -7.83
CA LEU A 433 -12.13 12.26 -7.29
C LEU A 433 -12.55 13.29 -8.35
N GLY A 434 -12.32 13.01 -9.63
CA GLY A 434 -12.75 13.86 -10.74
C GLY A 434 -11.64 14.59 -11.48
N ILE A 435 -10.37 14.23 -11.26
CA ILE A 435 -9.24 14.89 -11.92
C ILE A 435 -8.93 14.17 -13.23
N PHE A 436 -8.78 14.94 -14.31
CA PHE A 436 -8.31 14.47 -15.61
C PHE A 436 -6.81 14.69 -15.77
N HIS A 437 -6.26 14.11 -16.82
CA HIS A 437 -4.85 14.25 -17.14
C HIS A 437 -4.38 15.67 -17.45
N GLU A 438 -3.18 16.02 -17.00
CA GLU A 438 -2.60 17.36 -17.18
C GLU A 438 -2.28 17.67 -18.66
N GLN A 439 -1.80 16.68 -19.43
CA GLN A 439 -1.50 16.90 -20.87
C GLN A 439 -2.74 17.13 -21.74
N SER A 440 -3.93 16.90 -21.18
CA SER A 440 -5.19 17.13 -21.87
C SER A 440 -5.70 18.56 -21.71
N ARG A 441 -5.04 19.40 -20.89
CA ARG A 441 -5.45 20.80 -20.71
C ARG A 441 -5.53 21.56 -22.03
N ALA A 442 -6.46 22.49 -22.10
CA ALA A 442 -6.70 23.28 -23.30
C ALA A 442 -5.49 24.17 -23.67
N ASP A 443 -4.72 24.59 -22.65
CA ASP A 443 -3.54 25.45 -22.72
C ASP A 443 -2.21 24.66 -22.85
N ARG A 444 -2.26 23.32 -22.92
CA ARG A 444 -1.07 22.43 -22.90
C ARG A 444 -0.03 22.73 -23.98
N ASP A 445 -0.46 23.22 -25.15
CA ASP A 445 0.45 23.53 -26.27
C ASP A 445 1.37 24.73 -25.97
N MET A 446 1.15 25.49 -24.89
CA MET A 446 2.11 26.50 -24.43
C MET A 446 3.28 25.89 -23.64
N TYR A 447 3.14 24.64 -23.18
CA TYR A 447 4.05 23.98 -22.24
C TYR A 447 4.70 22.74 -22.84
N VAL A 448 3.99 21.99 -23.68
CA VAL A 448 4.48 20.76 -24.30
C VAL A 448 4.21 20.75 -25.81
N ASP A 449 5.05 20.05 -26.55
CA ASP A 449 4.83 19.70 -27.95
C ASP A 449 4.43 18.22 -28.04
N VAL A 450 3.27 17.93 -28.64
CA VAL A 450 2.82 16.57 -28.92
C VAL A 450 3.26 16.16 -30.32
N LYS A 451 4.04 15.08 -30.41
CA LYS A 451 4.57 14.52 -31.66
C LYS A 451 3.62 13.46 -32.21
N PHE A 452 2.53 13.89 -32.86
CA PHE A 452 1.50 13.02 -33.42
C PHE A 452 2.03 11.98 -34.41
N GLU A 453 3.15 12.27 -35.06
CA GLU A 453 3.90 11.36 -35.93
C GLU A 453 4.49 10.16 -35.17
N ASN A 454 4.78 10.30 -33.87
CA ASN A 454 5.35 9.26 -33.02
C ASN A 454 4.30 8.42 -32.29
N ILE A 455 3.03 8.86 -32.30
CA ILE A 455 1.92 8.19 -31.61
C ILE A 455 1.39 7.05 -32.48
N ILE A 456 1.04 5.93 -31.85
CA ILE A 456 0.32 4.83 -32.50
C ILE A 456 -0.99 5.39 -33.10
N PRO A 457 -1.25 5.26 -34.42
CA PRO A 457 -2.33 5.99 -35.10
C PRO A 457 -3.71 5.89 -34.44
N GLU A 458 -4.06 4.71 -33.93
CA GLU A 458 -5.33 4.37 -33.30
C GLU A 458 -5.51 5.09 -31.95
N TYR A 459 -4.43 5.53 -31.30
CA TYR A 459 -4.41 6.14 -29.97
C TYR A 459 -4.28 7.66 -29.98
N ARG A 460 -4.28 8.31 -31.15
CA ARG A 460 -4.12 9.77 -31.26
C ARG A 460 -5.21 10.54 -30.50
N ASN A 461 -6.41 9.97 -30.37
CA ASN A 461 -7.52 10.57 -29.64
C ASN A 461 -7.23 10.75 -28.14
N ASN A 462 -6.31 9.96 -27.57
CA ASN A 462 -5.87 10.10 -26.17
C ASN A 462 -5.09 11.40 -25.91
N PHE A 463 -4.67 12.10 -26.97
CA PHE A 463 -3.95 13.37 -26.89
C PHE A 463 -4.84 14.57 -27.23
N ASN A 464 -6.16 14.36 -27.38
CA ASN A 464 -7.12 15.44 -27.56
C ASN A 464 -7.10 16.37 -26.34
N LYS A 465 -7.40 17.65 -26.58
CA LYS A 465 -7.43 18.68 -25.54
C LYS A 465 -8.85 18.94 -25.06
N GLN A 466 -8.95 19.42 -23.82
CA GLN A 466 -10.10 20.14 -23.30
C GLN A 466 -10.26 21.48 -24.06
N SER A 467 -11.44 22.08 -23.96
CA SER A 467 -11.89 23.29 -24.62
C SER A 467 -11.71 24.51 -23.71
N LEU A 468 -10.97 25.50 -24.21
CA LEU A 468 -10.70 26.78 -23.52
C LEU A 468 -11.96 27.57 -23.18
N GLU A 469 -13.03 27.46 -23.97
CA GLU A 469 -14.24 28.27 -23.80
C GLU A 469 -14.95 27.99 -22.47
N ASN A 470 -14.69 26.84 -21.84
CA ASN A 470 -15.41 26.41 -20.66
C ASN A 470 -14.52 25.92 -19.50
N THR A 471 -13.20 25.86 -19.67
CA THR A 471 -12.23 25.56 -18.60
C THR A 471 -11.55 26.82 -18.10
N THR A 472 -11.75 27.18 -16.83
CA THR A 472 -10.92 28.17 -16.12
C THR A 472 -9.84 27.44 -15.33
N TYR A 473 -8.58 27.71 -15.63
CA TYR A 473 -7.46 27.14 -14.88
C TYR A 473 -7.01 28.13 -13.81
N ASN A 474 -7.36 27.85 -12.55
CA ASN A 474 -6.89 28.64 -11.39
C ASN A 474 -5.43 28.37 -11.04
N PHE A 475 -4.81 27.37 -11.69
CA PHE A 475 -3.47 26.89 -11.40
C PHE A 475 -2.63 26.80 -12.67
N GLU A 476 -1.33 27.12 -12.55
CA GLU A 476 -0.36 26.96 -13.62
C GLU A 476 -0.27 25.50 -14.10
N TYR A 477 0.21 25.32 -15.32
CA TYR A 477 0.48 23.99 -15.87
C TYR A 477 1.58 23.29 -15.07
N ASP A 478 1.31 22.07 -14.61
CA ASP A 478 2.21 21.35 -13.72
C ASP A 478 2.88 20.15 -14.41
N TYR A 479 4.13 20.34 -14.83
CA TYR A 479 4.93 19.26 -15.42
C TYR A 479 5.20 18.10 -14.45
N ASP A 480 5.20 18.36 -13.14
CA ASP A 480 5.43 17.36 -12.09
C ASP A 480 4.11 16.76 -11.57
N SER A 481 2.97 17.12 -12.16
CA SER A 481 1.68 16.54 -11.80
C SER A 481 1.72 15.03 -11.93
N ILE A 482 1.22 14.33 -10.92
CA ILE A 482 1.06 12.88 -10.98
C ILE A 482 0.05 12.46 -12.06
N MET A 483 -0.78 13.39 -12.53
CA MET A 483 -1.75 13.23 -13.61
C MET A 483 -1.16 13.54 -14.99
N HIS A 484 0.14 13.81 -15.10
CA HIS A 484 0.79 14.05 -16.39
C HIS A 484 1.25 12.72 -17.01
N TYR A 485 1.01 12.54 -18.31
CA TYR A 485 1.61 11.43 -19.07
C TYR A 485 3.13 11.44 -19.08
N GLY A 486 3.73 10.24 -19.18
CA GLY A 486 5.15 10.09 -19.48
C GLY A 486 5.49 10.49 -20.92
N GLN A 487 6.77 10.81 -21.15
CA GLN A 487 7.26 11.28 -22.47
C GLN A 487 7.06 10.26 -23.61
N TYR A 488 6.91 8.98 -23.29
CA TYR A 488 6.87 7.87 -24.26
C TYR A 488 5.52 7.17 -24.34
N PHE A 489 4.49 7.66 -23.66
CA PHE A 489 3.18 7.01 -23.62
C PHE A 489 2.58 6.96 -25.04
N PHE A 490 2.00 5.80 -25.40
CA PHE A 490 1.46 5.50 -26.74
C PHE A 490 2.46 5.66 -27.90
N SER A 491 3.76 5.57 -27.63
CA SER A 491 4.77 5.66 -28.67
C SER A 491 4.77 4.42 -29.56
N LYS A 492 4.73 4.64 -30.88
CA LYS A 492 4.80 3.56 -31.88
C LYS A 492 6.20 2.93 -31.99
N THR A 493 7.22 3.54 -31.40
CA THR A 493 8.61 3.08 -31.48
C THR A 493 9.34 3.37 -30.18
N ARG A 494 9.93 2.33 -29.58
CA ARG A 494 10.64 2.45 -28.30
C ARG A 494 11.69 3.56 -28.34
N GLY A 495 11.63 4.47 -27.36
CA GLY A 495 12.56 5.60 -27.22
C GLY A 495 12.22 6.85 -28.05
N GLN A 496 11.17 6.83 -28.88
CA GLN A 496 10.69 8.04 -29.56
C GLN A 496 9.65 8.76 -28.68
N PRO A 497 9.91 10.00 -28.23
CA PRO A 497 8.99 10.71 -27.35
C PRO A 497 7.73 11.15 -28.12
N THR A 498 6.57 10.96 -27.50
CA THR A 498 5.27 11.47 -27.95
C THR A 498 4.96 12.84 -27.37
N ILE A 499 5.53 13.19 -26.21
CA ILE A 499 5.41 14.49 -25.57
C ILE A 499 6.79 15.05 -25.23
N ILE A 500 7.07 16.27 -25.68
CA ILE A 500 8.33 16.98 -25.39
C ILE A 500 8.02 18.25 -24.60
N PRO A 501 8.57 18.45 -23.39
CA PRO A 501 8.41 19.70 -22.66
C PRO A 501 9.17 20.84 -23.35
N LYS A 502 8.54 22.01 -23.44
CA LYS A 502 9.18 23.23 -23.96
C LYS A 502 10.20 23.83 -22.99
N LYS A 503 10.03 23.53 -21.71
CA LYS A 503 11.00 23.89 -20.66
C LYS A 503 12.13 22.86 -20.63
N GLU A 504 13.37 23.35 -20.71
CA GLU A 504 14.56 22.51 -20.64
C GLU A 504 14.67 21.75 -19.32
N ASN A 505 15.27 20.55 -19.36
CA ASN A 505 15.57 19.70 -18.20
C ASN A 505 14.35 19.25 -17.37
N VAL A 506 13.15 19.27 -17.96
CA VAL A 506 11.94 18.72 -17.33
C VAL A 506 11.75 17.25 -17.71
N LYS A 507 11.44 16.41 -16.71
CA LYS A 507 11.02 15.02 -16.90
C LYS A 507 9.52 14.92 -16.64
N LEU A 508 8.79 14.24 -17.51
CA LEU A 508 7.33 14.10 -17.43
C LEU A 508 6.97 12.68 -16.98
N GLY A 509 5.79 12.53 -16.35
CA GLY A 509 5.23 11.23 -15.97
C GLY A 509 5.78 10.66 -14.67
N GLN A 510 6.11 11.51 -13.69
CA GLN A 510 6.51 11.02 -12.38
C GLN A 510 5.34 10.28 -11.69
N ARG A 511 5.64 9.17 -11.01
CA ARG A 511 4.71 8.37 -10.20
C ARG A 511 5.25 8.16 -8.78
N LYS A 512 5.93 9.17 -8.24
CA LYS A 512 6.56 9.11 -6.91
C LYS A 512 5.68 9.69 -5.81
N ALA A 513 5.08 10.85 -6.06
CA ALA A 513 4.29 11.56 -5.06
C ALA A 513 3.26 12.49 -5.71
N ILE A 514 2.22 12.84 -4.97
CA ILE A 514 1.29 13.91 -5.36
C ILE A 514 2.02 15.26 -5.41
N SER A 515 1.81 16.05 -6.47
CA SER A 515 2.41 17.37 -6.55
C SER A 515 1.70 18.36 -5.62
N LYS A 516 2.34 19.50 -5.35
CA LYS A 516 1.69 20.61 -4.63
C LYS A 516 0.45 21.08 -5.37
N THR A 517 0.51 21.18 -6.69
CA THR A 517 -0.58 21.71 -7.51
C THR A 517 -1.72 20.70 -7.62
N ASP A 518 -1.43 19.39 -7.69
CA ASP A 518 -2.45 18.33 -7.63
C ASP A 518 -3.27 18.43 -6.34
N CYS A 519 -2.58 18.57 -5.20
CA CYS A 519 -3.20 18.77 -3.90
C CYS A 519 -4.06 20.05 -3.85
N LEU A 520 -3.56 21.16 -4.40
CA LEU A 520 -4.32 22.41 -4.47
C LEU A 520 -5.55 22.30 -5.37
N LYS A 521 -5.46 21.61 -6.50
CA LYS A 521 -6.59 21.36 -7.42
C LYS A 521 -7.70 20.60 -6.71
N ILE A 522 -7.39 19.52 -5.98
CA ILE A 522 -8.38 18.78 -5.19
C ILE A 522 -8.97 19.66 -4.08
N ASN A 523 -8.12 20.42 -3.38
CA ASN A 523 -8.57 21.26 -2.28
C ASN A 523 -9.45 22.43 -2.75
N ASP A 524 -9.18 23.00 -3.92
CA ASP A 524 -10.04 24.01 -4.54
C ASP A 524 -11.37 23.39 -4.97
N LEU A 525 -11.28 22.25 -5.67
CA LEU A 525 -12.41 21.49 -6.17
C LEU A 525 -13.43 21.15 -5.07
N TYR A 526 -12.98 20.62 -3.94
CA TYR A 526 -13.86 20.23 -2.84
C TYR A 526 -14.10 21.34 -1.81
N GLY A 527 -13.73 22.59 -2.13
CA GLY A 527 -13.98 23.76 -1.29
C GLY A 527 -13.22 23.73 0.04
N CYS A 528 -12.09 23.05 0.09
CA CYS A 528 -11.22 22.97 1.26
C CYS A 528 -10.50 24.31 1.53
N LEU A 529 -10.16 25.04 0.47
CA LEU A 529 -9.43 26.31 0.57
C LEU A 529 -10.24 27.40 1.29
N SER A 530 -11.55 27.44 1.10
CA SER A 530 -12.46 28.38 1.77
C SER A 530 -12.73 28.01 3.25
N LYS A 531 -12.58 26.73 3.62
CA LYS A 531 -12.73 26.21 4.99
C LYS A 531 -11.46 26.32 5.83
N SER A 532 -10.31 26.63 5.21
CA SER A 532 -9.05 26.83 5.91
C SER A 532 -9.12 28.10 6.79
N VAL A 533 -8.84 27.94 8.09
CA VAL A 533 -8.81 29.01 9.10
C VAL A 533 -7.87 30.17 8.70
N TYR A 534 -6.94 29.94 7.77
CA TYR A 534 -6.03 30.96 7.25
C TYR A 534 -6.69 31.99 6.33
N HIS A 535 -7.83 31.69 5.67
CA HIS A 535 -8.51 32.65 4.80
C HIS A 535 -9.46 33.61 5.53
N ASN A 536 -9.83 33.30 6.78
CA ASN A 536 -10.69 34.16 7.62
C ASN A 536 -9.92 35.18 8.45
N ARG A 537 -8.60 35.32 8.26
CA ARG A 537 -7.85 36.49 8.75
C ARG A 537 -7.86 37.55 7.66
N LYS A 538 -8.91 38.37 7.65
CA LYS A 538 -8.91 39.66 6.95
C LYS A 538 -7.92 40.62 7.57
#